data_AF-A0A9J6EDS5-F1
#
_entry.id   AF-A0A9J6EDS5-F1
#
_cell.length_a   1.000
_cell.length_b   1.000
_cell.length_c   1.000
_cell.angle_alpha   90.00
_cell.angle_beta   90.00
_cell.angle_gamma   90.00
#
_symmetry.space_group_name_H-M   'P 1'
#
loop_
_entity.id
_entity.type
_entity.pdbx_description
1 polymer ?
#
loop_
_entity_poly.entity_id
_entity_poly.type
_entity_poly.pdbx_seq_one_letter_code
_entity_poly.pdbx_strand_id
1 'polypeptide(L)'
;MTNETTSASPTANGTATSELYPPPARVRDRAYVRSMTEYEEMYQRSLRDPEGFWKAIAQDFYWKHPPKPGKFFDYNIDVRKGPVHIRWMEGAKTNISYNLLDRNVERGLGATVAYYWEGNDPEDCSIVTYQQLLDGVCQFANVLKSLGLKKEDTVALYMPMIPELVIAMLACARIGAIHSVVFAGFSSDSLAERLKDAKCKIVITADGVWRGPKLINLKEIVDHAVSKAKEQGHEVKQTIVVRHLTSQKVRRKDTGKRPFSGLQVAWNSEQDSGGTSSWPTSPRPAPLSGSTPRHPCSCCTPGVWTSPSETQAISSKGTVLI
;
A
#
# COMPACT_ATOMS: atom_id res chain seq x y z
N MET A 1 60.85 17.47 16.51
CA MET A 1 60.81 17.98 15.12
C MET A 1 60.10 16.91 14.30
N THR A 2 58.76 16.95 14.29
CA THR A 2 57.88 17.51 13.22
C THR A 2 57.78 16.53 12.04
N ASN A 3 56.75 15.69 11.99
CA ASN A 3 55.47 15.90 11.27
C ASN A 3 55.66 16.36 9.82
N GLU A 4 55.19 15.55 8.86
CA GLU A 4 54.11 15.99 7.95
C GLU A 4 53.47 14.83 7.18
N THR A 5 52.14 14.80 7.32
CA THR A 5 51.15 14.00 6.60
C THR A 5 50.87 14.69 5.27
N THR A 6 50.67 13.96 4.17
CA THR A 6 49.88 14.52 3.06
C THR A 6 49.06 13.46 2.36
N SER A 7 47.75 13.56 2.57
CA SER A 7 46.67 12.95 1.82
C SER A 7 46.63 13.49 0.39
N ALA A 8 46.52 12.61 -0.61
CA ALA A 8 46.11 13.01 -1.96
C ALA A 8 44.79 12.33 -2.30
N SER A 9 43.71 13.12 -2.29
CA SER A 9 42.40 12.79 -2.85
C SER A 9 42.53 12.59 -4.37
N PRO A 10 41.81 11.66 -5.01
CA PRO A 10 41.77 11.59 -6.47
C PRO A 10 40.91 12.74 -6.98
N THR A 11 41.54 13.67 -7.69
CA THR A 11 40.89 14.72 -8.47
C THR A 11 40.11 14.08 -9.62
N ALA A 12 38.80 14.35 -9.65
CA ALA A 12 37.93 14.06 -10.77
C ALA A 12 38.32 14.97 -11.95
N ASN A 13 39.23 14.50 -12.81
CA ASN A 13 39.51 15.12 -14.10
C ASN A 13 38.51 14.59 -15.13
N GLY A 14 37.48 15.39 -15.39
CA GLY A 14 36.48 15.17 -16.43
C GLY A 14 37.09 15.23 -17.82
N THR A 15 37.24 14.06 -18.43
CA THR A 15 37.00 13.87 -19.86
C THR A 15 35.85 12.89 -19.95
N ALA A 16 34.72 13.31 -20.53
CA ALA A 16 33.54 12.48 -20.66
C ALA A 16 33.77 11.42 -21.75
N THR A 17 34.57 10.40 -21.43
CA THR A 17 34.42 9.11 -22.07
C THR A 17 33.09 8.55 -21.60
N SER A 18 32.22 8.17 -22.53
CA SER A 18 31.01 7.40 -22.24
C SER A 18 31.44 6.00 -21.77
N GLU A 19 31.97 5.92 -20.55
CA GLU A 19 32.43 4.67 -19.95
C GLU A 19 31.20 3.79 -19.71
N LEU A 20 31.11 2.69 -20.44
CA LEU A 20 30.02 1.74 -20.33
C LEU A 20 30.29 0.79 -19.17
N TYR A 21 29.38 0.73 -18.20
CA TYR A 21 29.49 -0.17 -17.05
C TYR A 21 28.63 -1.43 -17.26
N PRO A 22 29.22 -2.59 -17.60
CA PRO A 22 28.44 -3.82 -17.77
C PRO A 22 27.92 -4.34 -16.42
N PRO A 23 26.74 -4.99 -16.39
CA PRO A 23 26.25 -5.60 -15.17
C PRO A 23 27.21 -6.71 -14.70
N PRO A 24 27.48 -6.81 -13.38
CA PRO A 24 28.29 -7.90 -12.85
C PRO A 24 27.72 -9.27 -13.23
N ALA A 25 28.58 -10.25 -13.53
CA ALA A 25 28.17 -11.60 -13.98
C ALA A 25 27.11 -12.23 -13.05
N ARG A 26 27.29 -12.09 -11.72
CA ARG A 26 26.34 -12.59 -10.71
C ARG A 26 24.90 -12.09 -10.88
N VAL A 27 24.71 -10.89 -11.42
CA VAL A 27 23.40 -10.29 -11.69
C VAL A 27 22.89 -10.77 -13.05
N ARG A 28 23.75 -10.68 -14.07
CA ARG A 28 23.45 -11.06 -15.46
C ARG A 28 22.93 -12.50 -15.55
N ASP A 29 23.58 -13.44 -14.89
CA ASP A 29 23.28 -14.88 -15.05
C ASP A 29 21.91 -15.27 -14.46
N ARG A 30 21.39 -14.48 -13.51
CA ARG A 30 20.07 -14.67 -12.86
C ARG A 30 18.99 -13.72 -13.38
N ALA A 31 19.33 -12.82 -14.30
CA ALA A 31 18.39 -11.86 -14.85
C ALA A 31 17.39 -12.54 -15.80
N TYR A 32 16.17 -11.99 -15.86
CA TYR A 32 15.17 -12.39 -16.86
C TYR A 32 15.58 -12.00 -18.29
N VAL A 33 16.43 -10.98 -18.43
CA VAL A 33 17.04 -10.54 -19.69
C VAL A 33 18.55 -10.46 -19.47
N ARG A 34 19.31 -11.32 -20.14
CA ARG A 34 20.72 -11.59 -19.84
C ARG A 34 21.69 -10.80 -20.73
N SER A 35 21.22 -10.21 -21.83
CA SER A 35 22.07 -9.49 -22.77
C SER A 35 21.32 -8.35 -23.46
N MET A 36 22.08 -7.40 -24.01
CA MET A 36 21.52 -6.33 -24.86
C MET A 36 20.87 -6.89 -26.12
N THR A 37 21.39 -7.98 -26.69
CA THR A 37 20.79 -8.64 -27.85
C THR A 37 19.40 -9.17 -27.52
N GLU A 38 19.26 -9.88 -26.40
CA GLU A 38 17.97 -10.43 -25.94
C GLU A 38 16.97 -9.29 -25.64
N TYR A 39 17.43 -8.21 -24.99
CA TYR A 39 16.62 -7.02 -24.80
C TYR A 39 16.12 -6.44 -26.12
N GLU A 40 17.02 -6.26 -27.11
CA GLU A 40 16.68 -5.65 -28.39
C GLU A 40 15.68 -6.53 -29.16
N GLU A 41 15.86 -7.85 -29.14
CA GLU A 41 14.91 -8.79 -29.75
C GLU A 41 13.51 -8.69 -29.10
N MET A 42 13.45 -8.65 -27.77
CA MET A 42 12.20 -8.47 -27.02
C MET A 42 11.56 -7.11 -27.31
N TYR A 43 12.35 -6.04 -27.33
CA TYR A 43 11.91 -4.69 -27.62
C TYR A 43 11.34 -4.59 -29.05
N GLN A 44 12.08 -5.07 -30.05
CA GLN A 44 11.63 -5.09 -31.44
C GLN A 44 10.36 -5.94 -31.63
N ARG A 45 10.22 -7.05 -30.89
CA ARG A 45 8.98 -7.83 -30.89
C ARG A 45 7.81 -7.02 -30.33
N SER A 46 8.01 -6.29 -29.23
CA SER A 46 6.95 -5.46 -28.63
C SER A 46 6.45 -4.34 -29.55
N LEU A 47 7.28 -3.90 -30.51
CA LEU A 47 6.92 -2.92 -31.54
C LEU A 47 6.27 -3.55 -32.78
N ARG A 48 6.83 -4.67 -33.27
CA ARG A 48 6.35 -5.33 -34.50
C ARG A 48 5.05 -6.11 -34.31
N ASP A 49 4.86 -6.71 -33.14
CA ASP A 49 3.65 -7.45 -32.77
C ASP A 49 3.24 -7.11 -31.32
N PRO A 50 2.69 -5.89 -31.08
CA PRO A 50 2.30 -5.46 -29.75
C PRO A 50 1.21 -6.35 -29.14
N GLU A 51 0.22 -6.75 -29.93
CA GLU A 51 -0.87 -7.61 -29.46
C GLU A 51 -0.34 -8.99 -29.02
N GLY A 52 0.44 -9.68 -29.86
CA GLY A 52 0.97 -10.99 -29.50
C GLY A 52 1.98 -10.93 -28.35
N PHE A 53 2.79 -9.88 -28.26
CA PHE A 53 3.72 -9.67 -27.15
C PHE A 53 3.00 -9.48 -25.82
N TRP A 54 2.10 -8.51 -25.72
CA TRP A 54 1.41 -8.20 -24.47
C TRP A 54 0.36 -9.26 -24.10
N LYS A 55 -0.23 -9.95 -25.08
CA LYS A 55 -1.11 -11.10 -24.82
C LYS A 55 -0.37 -12.25 -24.16
N ALA A 56 0.89 -12.49 -24.53
CA ALA A 56 1.71 -13.50 -23.87
C ALA A 56 1.92 -13.17 -22.38
N ILE A 57 2.21 -11.90 -22.06
CA ILE A 57 2.35 -11.43 -20.67
C ILE A 57 1.02 -11.48 -19.91
N ALA A 58 -0.08 -11.08 -20.56
CA ALA A 58 -1.40 -11.06 -19.92
C ALA A 58 -1.90 -12.47 -19.53
N GLN A 59 -1.45 -13.53 -20.20
CA GLN A 59 -1.80 -14.92 -19.87
C GLN A 59 -1.31 -15.35 -18.49
N ASP A 60 -0.28 -14.69 -17.95
CA ASP A 60 0.24 -15.00 -16.62
C ASP A 60 -0.70 -14.55 -15.50
N PHE A 61 -1.71 -13.74 -15.79
CA PHE A 61 -2.69 -13.26 -14.82
C PHE A 61 -3.95 -14.13 -14.79
N TYR A 62 -4.60 -14.18 -13.64
CA TYR A 62 -5.96 -14.69 -13.55
C TYR A 62 -6.93 -13.71 -14.20
N TRP A 63 -7.82 -14.25 -15.04
CA TRP A 63 -8.93 -13.54 -15.66
C TRP A 63 -10.22 -14.31 -15.43
N LYS A 64 -11.22 -13.63 -14.87
CA LYS A 64 -12.60 -14.17 -14.81
C LYS A 64 -13.21 -14.23 -16.21
N HIS A 65 -12.96 -13.20 -17.01
CA HIS A 65 -13.21 -13.22 -18.45
C HIS A 65 -11.93 -12.82 -19.16
N PRO A 66 -11.29 -13.72 -19.92
CA PRO A 66 -10.03 -13.42 -20.58
C PRO A 66 -10.23 -12.42 -21.74
N PRO A 67 -9.15 -11.71 -22.15
CA PRO A 67 -9.18 -10.86 -23.33
C PRO A 67 -9.58 -11.64 -24.59
N LYS A 68 -10.49 -11.10 -25.39
CA LYS A 68 -10.90 -11.71 -26.67
C LYS A 68 -9.87 -11.43 -27.78
N PRO A 69 -9.67 -12.35 -28.74
CA PRO A 69 -8.86 -12.07 -29.93
C PRO A 69 -9.35 -10.82 -30.68
N GLY A 70 -8.43 -9.97 -31.16
CA GLY A 70 -8.76 -8.79 -31.97
C GLY A 70 -9.33 -7.59 -31.20
N LYS A 71 -9.43 -7.67 -29.87
CA LYS A 71 -9.82 -6.57 -28.96
C LYS A 71 -8.76 -6.27 -27.90
N PHE A 72 -7.50 -6.58 -28.22
CA PHE A 72 -6.42 -6.50 -27.25
C PHE A 72 -5.96 -5.06 -27.02
N PHE A 73 -5.86 -4.25 -28.09
CA PHE A 73 -5.42 -2.87 -28.00
C PHE A 73 -6.11 -2.01 -29.08
N ASP A 74 -6.74 -0.92 -28.65
CA ASP A 74 -7.44 0.05 -29.50
C ASP A 74 -7.18 1.46 -28.93
N TYR A 75 -6.77 2.40 -29.79
CA TYR A 75 -6.47 3.76 -29.33
C TYR A 75 -6.69 4.82 -30.41
N ASN A 76 -7.06 6.01 -29.94
CA ASN A 76 -6.96 7.26 -30.68
C ASN A 76 -6.32 8.31 -29.77
N ILE A 77 -5.20 8.87 -30.18
CA ILE A 77 -4.55 10.01 -29.51
C ILE A 77 -4.57 11.28 -30.37
N ASP A 78 -5.10 11.20 -31.60
CA ASP A 78 -5.23 12.35 -32.49
C ASP A 78 -6.59 13.00 -32.25
N VAL A 79 -6.57 14.17 -31.61
CA VAL A 79 -7.77 14.97 -31.29
C VAL A 79 -8.57 15.37 -32.54
N ARG A 80 -7.95 15.35 -33.73
CA ARG A 80 -8.63 15.66 -35.00
C ARG A 80 -9.44 14.47 -35.54
N LYS A 81 -9.13 13.25 -35.09
CA LYS A 81 -9.77 12.00 -35.55
C LYS A 81 -10.92 11.54 -34.64
N GLY A 82 -11.23 12.32 -33.59
CA GLY A 82 -12.30 12.04 -32.64
C GLY A 82 -11.81 12.07 -31.19
N PRO A 83 -12.62 11.58 -30.23
CA PRO A 83 -12.25 11.55 -28.82
C PRO A 83 -10.98 10.74 -28.56
N VAL A 84 -10.13 11.27 -27.68
CA VAL A 84 -8.95 10.56 -27.20
C VAL A 84 -9.39 9.35 -26.38
N HIS A 85 -8.87 8.17 -26.71
CA HIS A 85 -9.09 6.95 -25.94
C HIS A 85 -7.91 6.00 -26.07
N ILE A 86 -7.70 5.20 -25.03
CA ILE A 86 -6.73 4.11 -25.00
C ILE A 86 -7.43 2.96 -24.28
N ARG A 87 -7.68 1.86 -25.00
CA ARG A 87 -8.37 0.68 -24.49
C ARG A 87 -7.46 -0.52 -24.63
N TRP A 88 -7.25 -1.20 -23.52
CA TRP A 88 -6.56 -2.48 -23.48
C TRP A 88 -7.53 -3.55 -23.02
N MET A 89 -7.49 -4.70 -23.70
CA MET A 89 -8.21 -5.92 -23.33
C MET A 89 -9.70 -5.67 -23.09
N GLU A 90 -10.36 -5.00 -24.03
CA GLU A 90 -11.75 -4.56 -23.87
C GLU A 90 -12.69 -5.76 -23.63
N GLY A 91 -13.49 -5.68 -22.57
CA GLY A 91 -14.41 -6.73 -22.14
C GLY A 91 -13.78 -7.83 -21.28
N ALA A 92 -12.46 -7.83 -21.10
CA ALA A 92 -11.82 -8.68 -20.12
C ALA A 92 -12.21 -8.26 -18.69
N LYS A 93 -12.28 -9.23 -17.77
CA LYS A 93 -12.59 -8.98 -16.36
C LYS A 93 -11.61 -9.71 -15.47
N THR A 94 -11.01 -8.96 -14.54
CA THR A 94 -10.14 -9.46 -13.50
C THR A 94 -10.32 -8.65 -12.21
N ASN A 95 -9.69 -9.09 -11.13
CA ASN A 95 -9.54 -8.32 -9.91
C ASN A 95 -8.07 -8.38 -9.47
N ILE A 96 -7.47 -7.22 -9.21
CA ILE A 96 -6.06 -7.14 -8.85
C ILE A 96 -5.79 -7.70 -7.44
N SER A 97 -6.71 -7.53 -6.49
CA SER A 97 -6.60 -8.15 -5.16
C SER A 97 -6.59 -9.68 -5.25
N TYR A 98 -7.39 -10.27 -6.15
CA TYR A 98 -7.36 -11.73 -6.39
C TYR A 98 -6.03 -12.20 -6.98
N ASN A 99 -5.50 -11.48 -7.97
CA ASN A 99 -4.21 -11.81 -8.59
C ASN A 99 -3.04 -11.71 -7.60
N LEU A 100 -3.09 -10.74 -6.68
CA LEU A 100 -2.05 -10.50 -5.69
C LEU A 100 -2.15 -11.45 -4.49
N LEU A 101 -3.36 -11.78 -4.02
CA LEU A 101 -3.56 -12.49 -2.75
C LEU A 101 -4.15 -13.88 -2.95
N ASP A 102 -5.43 -13.96 -3.31
CA ASP A 102 -6.21 -15.21 -3.35
C ASP A 102 -5.50 -16.28 -4.18
N ARG A 103 -5.07 -15.93 -5.39
CA ARG A 103 -4.36 -16.86 -6.28
C ARG A 103 -3.08 -17.41 -5.66
N ASN A 104 -2.32 -16.60 -4.91
CA ASN A 104 -1.09 -17.06 -4.27
C ASN A 104 -1.38 -17.96 -3.07
N VAL A 105 -2.40 -17.63 -2.28
CA VAL A 105 -2.88 -18.47 -1.17
C VAL A 105 -3.39 -19.82 -1.68
N GLU A 106 -4.22 -19.82 -2.72
CA GLU A 106 -4.75 -21.04 -3.37
C GLU A 106 -3.64 -21.93 -3.95
N ARG A 107 -2.50 -21.35 -4.34
CA ARG A 107 -1.30 -22.07 -4.79
C ARG A 107 -0.45 -22.64 -3.64
N GLY A 108 -0.91 -22.53 -2.39
CA GLY A 108 -0.20 -23.00 -1.21
C GLY A 108 0.86 -22.04 -0.68
N LEU A 109 0.89 -20.78 -1.13
CA LEU A 109 1.85 -19.76 -0.67
C LEU A 109 1.33 -18.95 0.52
N GLY A 110 0.24 -19.38 1.17
CA GLY A 110 -0.39 -18.63 2.26
C GLY A 110 0.56 -18.32 3.43
N ALA A 111 1.44 -19.26 3.78
CA ALA A 111 2.45 -19.09 4.83
C ALA A 111 3.70 -18.32 4.36
N THR A 112 3.85 -18.06 3.07
CA THR A 112 4.96 -17.28 2.53
C THR A 112 4.81 -15.81 2.93
N VAL A 113 5.94 -15.18 3.27
CA VAL A 113 5.97 -13.74 3.56
C VAL A 113 5.58 -12.96 2.31
N ALA A 114 4.54 -12.14 2.42
CA ALA A 114 4.13 -11.20 1.39
C ALA A 114 5.03 -9.95 1.44
N TYR A 115 5.22 -9.37 2.63
CA TYR A 115 6.17 -8.29 2.84
C TYR A 115 6.64 -8.18 4.29
N TYR A 116 7.79 -7.50 4.45
CA TYR A 116 8.32 -7.05 5.73
C TYR A 116 7.93 -5.59 5.92
N TRP A 117 7.42 -5.26 7.09
CA TRP A 117 7.11 -3.90 7.47
C TRP A 117 8.10 -3.44 8.54
N GLU A 118 8.68 -2.27 8.30
CA GLU A 118 9.58 -1.58 9.20
C GLU A 118 8.95 -0.23 9.51
N GLY A 119 8.66 0.00 10.78
CA GLY A 119 8.07 1.21 11.30
C GLY A 119 9.09 2.33 11.49
N ASN A 120 8.68 3.35 12.24
CA ASN A 120 9.53 4.50 12.52
C ASN A 120 10.66 4.16 13.52
N ASP A 121 10.40 3.20 14.41
CA ASP A 121 11.40 2.62 15.31
C ASP A 121 11.82 1.25 14.77
N PRO A 122 13.12 0.90 14.73
CA PRO A 122 13.57 -0.43 14.28
C PRO A 122 12.96 -1.60 15.07
N GLU A 123 12.50 -1.38 16.29
CA GLU A 123 11.81 -2.39 17.10
C GLU A 123 10.30 -2.50 16.76
N ASP A 124 9.77 -1.53 16.02
CA ASP A 124 8.40 -1.51 15.50
C ASP A 124 8.38 -2.12 14.10
N CYS A 125 8.48 -3.44 14.02
CA CYS A 125 8.49 -4.18 12.76
C CYS A 125 7.42 -5.29 12.74
N SER A 126 7.07 -5.75 11.54
CA SER A 126 6.11 -6.84 11.33
C SER A 126 6.45 -7.66 10.10
N ILE A 127 6.16 -8.95 10.18
CA ILE A 127 6.24 -9.88 9.05
C ILE A 127 4.81 -10.24 8.66
N VAL A 128 4.43 -9.93 7.43
CA VAL A 128 3.07 -10.15 6.93
C VAL A 128 3.09 -11.27 5.90
N THR A 129 2.39 -12.36 6.16
CA THR A 129 2.21 -13.48 5.22
C THR A 129 1.05 -13.22 4.25
N TYR A 130 1.01 -13.94 3.13
CA TYR A 130 -0.10 -13.83 2.18
C TYR A 130 -1.46 -14.16 2.80
N GLN A 131 -1.53 -15.17 3.68
CA GLN A 131 -2.79 -15.53 4.35
C GLN A 131 -3.26 -14.40 5.28
N GLN A 132 -2.38 -13.86 6.12
CA GLN A 132 -2.72 -12.76 7.04
C GLN A 132 -3.18 -11.51 6.27
N LEU A 133 -2.52 -11.20 5.15
CA LEU A 133 -2.89 -10.07 4.30
C LEU A 133 -4.26 -10.30 3.64
N LEU A 134 -4.52 -11.51 3.15
CA LEU A 134 -5.82 -11.88 2.57
C LEU A 134 -6.96 -11.77 3.59
N ASP A 135 -6.75 -12.25 4.81
CA ASP A 135 -7.74 -12.21 5.88
C ASP A 135 -8.09 -10.76 6.25
N GLY A 136 -7.08 -9.91 6.46
CA GLY A 136 -7.27 -8.49 6.74
C GLY A 136 -7.99 -7.76 5.58
N VAL A 137 -7.60 -8.03 4.34
CA VAL A 137 -8.24 -7.46 3.15
C VAL A 137 -9.70 -7.89 3.03
N CYS A 138 -10.02 -9.15 3.30
CA CYS A 138 -11.39 -9.64 3.28
C CYS A 138 -12.25 -9.02 4.38
N GLN A 139 -11.73 -8.96 5.61
CA GLN A 139 -12.42 -8.35 6.74
C GLN A 139 -12.75 -6.88 6.44
N PHE A 140 -11.77 -6.12 5.98
CA PHE A 140 -11.99 -4.71 5.70
C PHE A 140 -12.84 -4.45 4.46
N ALA A 141 -12.74 -5.29 3.42
CA ALA A 141 -13.65 -5.22 2.29
C ALA A 141 -15.12 -5.41 2.73
N ASN A 142 -15.38 -6.26 3.73
CA ASN A 142 -16.72 -6.44 4.29
C ASN A 142 -17.16 -5.22 5.12
N VAL A 143 -16.24 -4.60 5.87
CA VAL A 143 -16.48 -3.31 6.53
C VAL A 143 -16.92 -2.26 5.50
N LEU A 144 -16.15 -2.06 4.43
CA LEU A 144 -16.47 -1.09 3.37
C LEU A 144 -17.84 -1.35 2.73
N LYS A 145 -18.16 -2.63 2.43
CA LYS A 145 -19.49 -3.02 1.94
C LYS A 145 -20.61 -2.71 2.93
N SER A 146 -20.38 -2.93 4.23
CA SER A 146 -21.37 -2.63 5.28
C SER A 146 -21.70 -1.13 5.37
N LEU A 147 -20.74 -0.28 5.02
CA LEU A 147 -20.93 1.18 4.88
C LEU A 147 -21.61 1.58 3.57
N GLY A 148 -22.01 0.61 2.75
CA GLY A 148 -22.72 0.83 1.50
C GLY A 148 -21.85 1.22 0.31
N LEU A 149 -20.53 1.02 0.38
CA LEU A 149 -19.63 1.28 -0.75
C LEU A 149 -19.85 0.27 -1.87
N LYS A 150 -19.88 0.79 -3.10
CA LYS A 150 -20.11 0.04 -4.33
C LYS A 150 -18.92 0.21 -5.29
N LYS A 151 -18.95 -0.58 -6.37
CA LYS A 151 -18.02 -0.40 -7.49
C LYS A 151 -18.08 1.05 -7.98
N GLU A 152 -16.92 1.61 -8.31
CA GLU A 152 -16.71 3.02 -8.75
C GLU A 152 -16.88 4.08 -7.67
N ASP A 153 -17.22 3.71 -6.43
CA ASP A 153 -17.18 4.67 -5.33
C ASP A 153 -15.74 5.03 -4.98
N THR A 154 -15.47 6.32 -4.73
CA THR A 154 -14.13 6.80 -4.39
C THR A 154 -13.92 6.83 -2.88
N VAL A 155 -12.76 6.34 -2.44
CA VAL A 155 -12.32 6.25 -1.04
C VAL A 155 -10.99 6.97 -0.91
N ALA A 156 -10.90 8.00 -0.07
CA ALA A 156 -9.62 8.67 0.17
C ALA A 156 -8.80 7.91 1.21
N LEU A 157 -7.50 7.72 0.94
CA LEU A 157 -6.55 7.14 1.90
C LEU A 157 -5.55 8.23 2.31
N TYR A 158 -5.69 8.76 3.52
CA TYR A 158 -4.75 9.69 4.14
C TYR A 158 -4.05 8.97 5.31
N MET A 159 -3.26 7.96 4.97
CA MET A 159 -2.66 7.03 5.94
C MET A 159 -1.13 7.10 5.89
N PRO A 160 -0.45 6.83 7.01
CA PRO A 160 1.00 6.66 7.03
C PRO A 160 1.40 5.32 6.36
N MET A 161 2.70 5.08 6.25
CA MET A 161 3.26 3.81 5.75
C MET A 161 3.14 2.70 6.80
N ILE A 162 1.90 2.30 7.13
CA ILE A 162 1.56 1.22 8.08
C ILE A 162 0.95 0.03 7.34
N PRO A 163 0.93 -1.20 7.91
CA PRO A 163 0.38 -2.37 7.24
C PRO A 163 -1.08 -2.19 6.77
N GLU A 164 -1.87 -1.45 7.55
CA GLU A 164 -3.28 -1.17 7.27
C GLU A 164 -3.48 -0.34 5.99
N LEU A 165 -2.49 0.43 5.54
CA LEU A 165 -2.57 1.14 4.25
C LEU A 165 -2.67 0.15 3.09
N VAL A 166 -1.83 -0.90 3.09
CA VAL A 166 -1.86 -1.94 2.06
C VAL A 166 -3.20 -2.67 2.09
N ILE A 167 -3.70 -2.96 3.29
CA ILE A 167 -4.99 -3.61 3.47
C ILE A 167 -6.12 -2.72 2.94
N ALA A 168 -6.14 -1.42 3.25
CA ALA A 168 -7.16 -0.49 2.80
C ALA A 168 -7.17 -0.33 1.27
N MET A 169 -5.99 -0.23 0.64
CA MET A 169 -5.86 -0.18 -0.82
C MET A 169 -6.43 -1.44 -1.48
N LEU A 170 -6.01 -2.61 -1.01
CA LEU A 170 -6.44 -3.89 -1.60
C LEU A 170 -7.91 -4.20 -1.31
N ALA A 171 -8.45 -3.78 -0.16
CA ALA A 171 -9.88 -3.90 0.13
C ALA A 171 -10.73 -3.04 -0.81
N CYS A 172 -10.31 -1.80 -1.08
CA CYS A 172 -10.98 -0.94 -2.08
C CYS A 172 -10.98 -1.62 -3.46
N ALA A 173 -9.80 -2.09 -3.91
CA ALA A 173 -9.66 -2.79 -5.18
C ALA A 173 -10.50 -4.09 -5.24
N ARG A 174 -10.62 -4.82 -4.12
CA ARG A 174 -11.40 -6.06 -4.01
C ARG A 174 -12.89 -5.82 -4.26
N ILE A 175 -13.43 -4.72 -3.77
CA ILE A 175 -14.86 -4.38 -3.97
C ILE A 175 -15.12 -3.54 -5.23
N GLY A 176 -14.05 -3.17 -5.95
CA GLY A 176 -14.13 -2.33 -7.15
C GLY A 176 -14.30 -0.84 -6.85
N ALA A 177 -14.05 -0.41 -5.62
CA ALA A 177 -13.94 1.00 -5.25
C ALA A 177 -12.62 1.59 -5.75
N ILE A 178 -12.58 2.91 -5.92
CA ILE A 178 -11.42 3.66 -6.39
C ILE A 178 -10.72 4.27 -5.17
N HIS A 179 -9.51 3.82 -4.86
CA HIS A 179 -8.73 4.41 -3.76
C HIS A 179 -7.93 5.64 -4.26
N SER A 180 -8.21 6.81 -3.67
CA SER A 180 -7.47 8.06 -3.91
C SER A 180 -6.47 8.27 -2.78
N VAL A 181 -5.21 7.87 -3.01
CA VAL A 181 -4.16 7.95 -1.99
C VAL A 181 -3.61 9.37 -1.94
N VAL A 182 -3.66 9.98 -0.74
CA VAL A 182 -3.13 11.31 -0.48
C VAL A 182 -2.00 11.16 0.55
N PHE A 183 -0.82 11.68 0.20
CA PHE A 183 0.34 11.59 1.08
C PHE A 183 0.07 12.23 2.45
N ALA A 184 0.28 11.47 3.53
CA ALA A 184 0.03 11.84 4.93
C ALA A 184 0.94 12.96 5.50
N GLY A 185 1.56 13.76 4.63
CA GLY A 185 2.28 14.98 4.98
C GLY A 185 1.68 16.24 4.35
N PHE A 186 0.62 16.12 3.54
CA PHE A 186 -0.08 17.28 2.97
C PHE A 186 -0.93 18.01 4.02
N SER A 187 -1.18 19.31 3.79
CA SER A 187 -2.06 20.11 4.64
C SER A 187 -3.53 19.71 4.49
N SER A 188 -4.37 20.18 5.42
CA SER A 188 -5.82 19.99 5.36
C SER A 188 -6.44 20.62 4.10
N ASP A 189 -5.90 21.74 3.59
CA ASP A 189 -6.34 22.36 2.34
C ASP A 189 -6.09 21.46 1.13
N SER A 190 -4.87 20.94 1.02
CA SER A 190 -4.50 20.01 -0.06
C SER A 190 -5.31 18.72 -0.02
N LEU A 191 -5.65 18.24 1.18
CA LEU A 191 -6.53 17.08 1.34
C LEU A 191 -7.96 17.43 0.92
N ALA A 192 -8.53 18.54 1.39
CA ALA A 192 -9.90 18.96 1.08
C ALA A 192 -10.16 19.08 -0.43
N GLU A 193 -9.24 19.69 -1.18
CA GLU A 193 -9.33 19.80 -2.64
C GLU A 193 -9.43 18.44 -3.33
N ARG A 194 -8.63 17.46 -2.88
CA ARG A 194 -8.62 16.10 -3.42
C ARG A 194 -9.86 15.31 -3.04
N LEU A 195 -10.39 15.51 -1.82
CA LEU A 195 -11.65 14.90 -1.40
C LEU A 195 -12.80 15.34 -2.31
N LYS A 196 -12.85 16.64 -2.61
CA LYS A 196 -13.85 17.25 -3.49
C LYS A 196 -13.70 16.80 -4.94
N ASP A 197 -12.49 16.93 -5.50
CA ASP A 197 -12.23 16.61 -6.92
C ASP A 197 -12.55 15.15 -7.23
N ALA A 198 -12.10 14.24 -6.36
CA ALA A 198 -12.33 12.81 -6.52
C ALA A 198 -13.72 12.35 -6.03
N LYS A 199 -14.55 13.27 -5.50
CA LYS A 199 -15.88 13.01 -4.93
C LYS A 199 -15.87 11.86 -3.91
N CYS A 200 -14.87 11.87 -3.02
CA CYS A 200 -14.66 10.80 -2.05
C CYS A 200 -15.85 10.64 -1.10
N LYS A 201 -16.40 9.42 -1.02
CA LYS A 201 -17.52 9.13 -0.10
C LYS A 201 -17.06 8.98 1.34
N ILE A 202 -15.88 8.40 1.53
CA ILE A 202 -15.28 8.20 2.85
C ILE A 202 -13.78 8.55 2.83
N VAL A 203 -13.23 8.79 4.01
CA VAL A 203 -11.79 8.96 4.24
C VAL A 203 -11.31 7.89 5.21
N ILE A 204 -10.16 7.29 4.92
CA ILE A 204 -9.49 6.35 5.83
C ILE A 204 -8.16 6.98 6.24
N THR A 205 -7.90 7.03 7.54
CA THR A 205 -6.70 7.63 8.13
C THR A 205 -6.23 6.84 9.35
N ALA A 206 -5.19 7.33 10.03
CA ALA A 206 -4.78 6.86 11.34
C ALA A 206 -4.96 8.00 12.37
N ASP A 207 -4.92 7.68 13.65
CA ASP A 207 -4.92 8.67 14.73
C ASP A 207 -3.72 9.63 14.63
N GLY A 208 -2.52 9.11 14.42
CA GLY A 208 -1.31 9.88 14.18
C GLY A 208 -0.16 9.01 13.70
N VAL A 209 1.01 9.62 13.49
CA VAL A 209 2.24 8.89 13.14
C VAL A 209 3.48 9.65 13.60
N TRP A 210 4.55 8.92 13.92
CA TRP A 210 5.89 9.49 14.02
C TRP A 210 6.62 9.38 12.69
N ARG A 211 7.18 10.49 12.21
CA ARG A 211 8.08 10.52 11.06
C ARG A 211 9.43 11.08 11.49
N GLY A 212 10.39 10.19 11.69
CA GLY A 212 11.61 10.47 12.43
C GLY A 212 11.24 10.99 13.83
N PRO A 213 11.70 12.19 14.22
CA PRO A 213 11.38 12.79 15.51
C PRO A 213 10.07 13.58 15.52
N LYS A 214 9.34 13.72 14.40
CA LYS A 214 8.16 14.58 14.28
C LYS A 214 6.88 13.78 14.47
N LEU A 215 6.02 14.20 15.41
CA LEU A 215 4.66 13.70 15.55
C LEU A 215 3.73 14.43 14.59
N ILE A 216 2.86 13.67 13.93
CA ILE A 216 1.82 14.20 13.03
C ILE A 216 0.47 13.70 13.53
N ASN A 217 -0.41 14.62 13.89
CA ASN A 217 -1.79 14.32 14.28
C ASN A 217 -2.65 14.21 13.01
N LEU A 218 -2.80 12.99 12.51
CA LEU A 218 -3.44 12.76 11.22
C LEU A 218 -4.95 12.95 11.30
N LYS A 219 -5.57 12.51 12.40
CA LYS A 219 -7.01 12.71 12.64
C LYS A 219 -7.40 14.19 12.63
N GLU A 220 -6.63 15.03 13.32
CA GLU A 220 -6.88 16.48 13.34
C GLU A 220 -6.80 17.10 11.92
N ILE A 221 -5.80 16.72 11.13
CA ILE A 221 -5.68 17.20 9.74
C ILE A 221 -6.89 16.76 8.91
N VAL A 222 -7.36 15.52 9.08
CA VAL A 222 -8.53 14.99 8.37
C VAL A 222 -9.81 15.69 8.81
N ASP A 223 -10.01 15.96 10.09
CA ASP A 223 -11.20 16.68 10.59
C ASP A 223 -11.29 18.09 9.98
N HIS A 224 -10.16 18.80 9.92
CA HIS A 224 -10.08 20.10 9.24
C HIS A 224 -10.34 19.98 7.74
N ALA A 225 -9.81 18.94 7.09
CA ALA A 225 -10.00 18.75 5.66
C ALA A 225 -11.45 18.40 5.29
N VAL A 226 -12.11 17.57 6.09
CA VAL A 226 -13.53 17.22 5.91
C VAL A 226 -14.41 18.44 6.11
N SER A 227 -14.12 19.28 7.12
CA SER A 227 -14.83 20.54 7.35
C SER A 227 -14.68 21.50 6.15
N LYS A 228 -13.45 21.70 5.67
CA LYS A 228 -13.17 22.52 4.49
C LYS A 228 -13.82 21.96 3.22
N ALA A 229 -13.79 20.65 3.00
CA ALA A 229 -14.44 20.02 1.86
C ALA A 229 -15.96 20.27 1.89
N LYS A 230 -16.58 20.22 3.08
CA LYS A 230 -18.00 20.53 3.28
C LYS A 230 -18.32 21.99 2.95
N GLU A 231 -17.50 22.94 3.41
CA GLU A 231 -17.61 24.36 3.04
C GLU A 231 -17.49 24.57 1.51
N GLN A 232 -16.69 23.74 0.84
CA GLN A 232 -16.49 23.75 -0.61
C GLN A 232 -17.56 22.97 -1.40
N GLY A 233 -18.61 22.49 -0.73
CA GLY A 233 -19.77 21.82 -1.34
C GLY A 233 -19.63 20.30 -1.52
N HIS A 234 -18.68 19.65 -0.85
CA HIS A 234 -18.50 18.19 -0.90
C HIS A 234 -18.61 17.56 0.50
N GLU A 235 -19.58 16.67 0.69
CA GLU A 235 -19.80 15.98 1.97
C GLU A 235 -19.16 14.59 1.97
N VAL A 236 -18.21 14.39 2.89
CA VAL A 236 -17.68 13.07 3.23
C VAL A 236 -18.65 12.41 4.21
N LYS A 237 -19.13 11.22 3.89
CA LYS A 237 -20.12 10.52 4.71
C LYS A 237 -19.54 9.97 6.00
N GLN A 238 -18.30 9.49 5.94
CA GLN A 238 -17.67 8.81 7.07
C GLN A 238 -16.15 8.86 7.00
N THR A 239 -15.53 8.95 8.18
CA THR A 239 -14.08 8.84 8.38
C THR A 239 -13.77 7.57 9.17
N ILE A 240 -12.91 6.70 8.66
CA ILE A 240 -12.40 5.53 9.37
C ILE A 240 -11.00 5.85 9.87
N VAL A 241 -10.73 5.61 11.15
CA VAL A 241 -9.47 5.97 11.80
C VAL A 241 -8.84 4.73 12.41
N VAL A 242 -7.66 4.36 11.93
CA VAL A 242 -6.83 3.30 12.51
C VAL A 242 -6.18 3.81 13.80
N ARG A 243 -6.31 3.06 14.90
CA ARG A 243 -5.54 3.32 16.12
C ARG A 243 -4.08 2.89 15.94
N HIS A 244 -3.25 3.73 15.34
CA HIS A 244 -1.84 3.41 15.15
C HIS A 244 -1.00 3.74 16.39
N LEU A 245 -1.19 4.93 16.99
CA LEU A 245 -0.45 5.35 18.18
C LEU A 245 -1.21 5.11 19.49
N THR A 246 -2.55 5.03 19.43
CA THR A 246 -3.41 4.80 20.59
C THR A 246 -3.77 3.32 20.80
N SER A 247 -3.29 2.42 19.94
CA SER A 247 -3.47 0.98 20.15
C SER A 247 -2.57 0.46 21.28
N GLN A 248 -3.27 0.03 22.34
CA GLN A 248 -2.87 -0.91 23.38
C GLN A 248 -2.13 -0.45 24.65
N LYS A 249 -2.59 -1.08 25.73
CA LYS A 249 -1.87 -1.44 26.95
C LYS A 249 -0.48 -2.03 26.61
N VAL A 250 0.52 -1.19 26.42
CA VAL A 250 1.91 -1.65 26.39
C VAL A 250 2.27 -2.13 27.80
N ARG A 251 2.41 -3.45 27.96
CA ARG A 251 2.99 -4.04 29.17
C ARG A 251 4.48 -3.68 29.17
N ARG A 252 4.80 -2.57 29.85
CA ARG A 252 6.12 -1.94 29.98
C ARG A 252 7.25 -2.96 30.17
N LYS A 253 8.25 -2.90 29.27
CA LYS A 253 9.66 -2.89 29.66
C LYS A 253 10.28 -1.61 29.10
N ASP A 254 10.82 -0.79 29.99
CA ASP A 254 11.33 0.57 29.78
C ASP A 254 12.60 0.66 28.91
N THR A 255 12.66 -0.04 27.78
CA THR A 255 13.88 -0.05 26.94
C THR A 255 13.66 0.15 25.45
N GLY A 256 12.58 0.82 25.05
CA GLY A 256 12.43 1.44 23.74
C GLY A 256 12.00 2.91 23.89
N LYS A 257 12.86 3.87 23.54
CA LYS A 257 12.53 5.30 23.54
C LYS A 257 11.70 5.57 22.27
N ARG A 258 10.37 5.56 22.27
CA ARG A 258 9.47 6.52 22.94
C ARG A 258 8.00 6.05 22.88
N PRO A 259 7.31 5.83 24.01
CA PRO A 259 5.86 5.88 24.09
C PRO A 259 5.39 7.28 24.50
N PHE A 260 4.37 7.85 23.85
CA PHE A 260 3.71 9.07 24.34
C PHE A 260 2.38 8.73 25.01
N SER A 261 2.26 9.05 26.29
CA SER A 261 1.03 8.94 27.09
C SER A 261 0.13 10.18 26.94
N GLY A 262 0.10 10.84 25.79
CA GLY A 262 -0.57 12.15 25.67
C GLY A 262 -1.04 12.58 24.29
N LEU A 263 -1.04 11.72 23.25
CA LEU A 263 -1.66 12.09 21.98
C LEU A 263 -3.15 12.19 22.27
N GLN A 264 -3.64 13.42 22.40
CA GLN A 264 -5.06 13.68 22.47
C GLN A 264 -5.59 13.56 21.05
N VAL A 265 -6.08 12.36 20.73
CA VAL A 265 -6.88 12.18 19.52
C VAL A 265 -8.10 13.06 19.68
N ALA A 266 -8.28 14.01 18.76
CA ALA A 266 -9.47 14.85 18.74
C ALA A 266 -10.70 13.95 18.65
N TRP A 267 -11.47 13.92 19.75
CA TRP A 267 -12.64 13.07 19.92
C TRP A 267 -13.88 13.94 20.11
N ASN A 268 -14.83 13.78 19.22
CA ASN A 268 -16.15 14.40 19.29
C ASN A 268 -17.19 13.32 19.59
N SER A 269 -17.71 13.24 20.82
CA SER A 269 -18.67 12.19 21.21
C SER A 269 -20.01 12.20 20.44
N GLU A 270 -20.33 13.30 19.75
CA GLU A 270 -21.54 13.40 18.93
C GLU A 270 -21.33 12.83 17.53
N GLN A 271 -20.09 12.89 17.01
CA GLN A 271 -19.74 12.52 15.63
C GLN A 271 -18.92 11.22 15.55
N ASP A 272 -18.11 10.94 16.57
CA ASP A 272 -17.19 9.83 16.64
C ASP A 272 -17.81 8.65 17.40
N SER A 273 -17.54 7.45 16.90
CA SER A 273 -17.98 6.20 17.51
C SER A 273 -16.83 5.21 17.58
N GLY A 274 -16.74 4.47 18.70
CA GLY A 274 -15.75 3.42 18.86
C GLY A 274 -16.17 2.16 18.10
N GLY A 275 -15.32 1.68 17.19
CA GLY A 275 -15.40 0.32 16.68
C GLY A 275 -14.64 -0.64 17.60
N THR A 276 -15.15 -1.86 17.77
CA THR A 276 -14.45 -2.99 18.40
C THR A 276 -13.81 -3.92 17.38
N SER A 277 -13.86 -3.56 16.07
CA SER A 277 -13.19 -4.31 15.01
C SER A 277 -11.68 -4.19 15.21
N SER A 278 -11.16 -5.07 16.05
CA SER A 278 -9.74 -5.33 16.12
C SER A 278 -9.38 -5.98 14.81
N TRP A 279 -8.50 -5.31 14.07
CA TRP A 279 -7.71 -6.00 13.08
C TRP A 279 -7.04 -7.20 13.75
N PRO A 280 -6.82 -8.30 13.02
CA PRO A 280 -5.79 -9.22 13.42
C PRO A 280 -4.47 -8.44 13.56
N THR A 281 -4.14 -8.04 14.79
CA THR A 281 -2.78 -7.64 15.13
C THR A 281 -1.88 -8.79 14.71
N SER A 282 -0.73 -8.53 14.10
CA SER A 282 0.24 -9.56 13.72
C SER A 282 0.82 -10.23 14.98
N PRO A 283 0.57 -11.53 15.25
CA PRO A 283 1.59 -12.24 15.99
C PRO A 283 2.78 -12.58 15.16
N ARG A 284 3.91 -12.47 15.85
CA ARG A 284 5.22 -12.85 15.40
C ARG A 284 5.20 -14.31 14.92
N PRO A 285 5.63 -14.59 13.68
CA PRO A 285 5.50 -15.90 13.06
C PRO A 285 6.33 -16.97 13.79
N ALA A 286 5.83 -18.21 13.79
CA ALA A 286 6.58 -19.39 14.19
C ALA A 286 7.65 -19.75 13.15
N PRO A 287 8.74 -20.46 13.52
CA PRO A 287 9.83 -20.77 12.61
C PRO A 287 9.37 -21.66 11.45
N LEU A 288 9.70 -21.27 10.22
CA LEU A 288 9.77 -22.21 9.09
C LEU A 288 10.97 -23.13 9.32
N SER A 289 10.73 -24.43 9.42
CA SER A 289 11.80 -25.41 9.42
C SER A 289 12.52 -25.38 8.07
N GLY A 290 13.77 -24.91 8.05
CA GLY A 290 14.71 -25.17 6.96
C GLY A 290 14.85 -24.08 5.90
N SER A 291 15.27 -22.88 6.27
CA SER A 291 16.14 -22.04 5.42
C SER A 291 16.70 -20.89 6.24
N THR A 292 18.02 -20.79 6.38
CA THR A 292 18.74 -19.72 7.08
C THR A 292 18.69 -18.41 6.28
N PRO A 293 18.05 -17.32 6.76
CA PRO A 293 18.20 -16.00 6.17
C PRO A 293 19.53 -15.38 6.61
N ARG A 294 20.24 -14.72 5.68
CA ARG A 294 21.40 -13.88 6.04
C ARG A 294 20.85 -12.59 6.66
N HIS A 295 21.12 -12.42 7.96
CA HIS A 295 20.69 -11.34 8.87
C HIS A 295 19.26 -11.49 9.48
N PRO A 296 19.13 -12.17 10.63
CA PRO A 296 17.91 -12.07 11.45
C PRO A 296 17.91 -10.76 12.25
N CYS A 297 16.81 -10.00 12.22
CA CYS A 297 16.55 -9.00 13.27
C CYS A 297 16.35 -9.76 14.59
N SER A 298 17.14 -9.41 15.62
CA SER A 298 17.09 -10.02 16.96
C SER A 298 15.78 -9.76 17.72
N CYS A 299 14.90 -8.94 17.14
CA CYS A 299 13.69 -8.41 17.75
C CYS A 299 12.47 -9.36 17.69
N CYS A 300 12.48 -10.41 16.86
CA CYS A 300 11.31 -11.25 16.57
C CYS A 300 11.30 -12.61 17.33
N THR A 301 10.65 -12.70 18.50
CA THR A 301 10.37 -13.95 19.25
C THR A 301 8.88 -14.36 19.23
N PRO A 302 8.50 -15.64 19.43
CA PRO A 302 7.16 -16.17 19.07
C PRO A 302 5.99 -15.65 19.94
N GLY A 303 4.82 -15.46 19.34
CA GLY A 303 3.57 -15.14 20.04
C GLY A 303 2.34 -15.82 19.41
N VAL A 304 1.31 -16.10 20.21
CA VAL A 304 0.09 -16.83 19.80
C VAL A 304 -0.98 -15.86 19.26
N TRP A 305 -1.61 -16.23 18.14
CA TRP A 305 -2.78 -15.55 17.54
C TRP A 305 -4.05 -15.84 18.34
N THR A 306 -4.75 -14.79 18.73
CA THR A 306 -6.13 -14.87 19.23
C THR A 306 -7.03 -14.12 18.26
N SER A 307 -7.95 -14.84 17.61
CA SER A 307 -8.98 -14.24 16.76
C SER A 307 -10.06 -13.59 17.61
N PRO A 308 -10.46 -12.33 17.37
CA PRO A 308 -11.75 -11.85 17.83
C PRO A 308 -12.84 -12.51 16.97
N SER A 309 -13.78 -13.18 17.62
CA SER A 309 -14.82 -14.01 16.99
C SER A 309 -16.02 -13.25 16.43
N GLU A 310 -16.01 -11.92 16.35
CA GLU A 310 -17.20 -11.16 15.95
C GLU A 310 -16.86 -9.91 15.13
N THR A 311 -17.34 -9.86 13.88
CA THR A 311 -17.47 -8.60 13.13
C THR A 311 -18.73 -7.90 13.64
N GLN A 312 -18.60 -7.08 14.69
CA GLN A 312 -19.73 -6.29 15.18
C GLN A 312 -20.01 -5.07 14.29
N ALA A 313 -21.27 -4.67 14.27
CA ALA A 313 -21.80 -3.59 13.43
C ALA A 313 -21.03 -2.28 13.66
N ILE A 314 -20.45 -1.76 12.58
CA ILE A 314 -19.86 -0.43 12.58
C ILE A 314 -20.99 0.59 12.59
N SER A 315 -20.95 1.52 13.55
CA SER A 315 -21.90 2.62 13.68
C SER A 315 -21.92 3.49 12.41
N SER A 316 -23.11 3.95 12.01
CA SER A 316 -23.32 4.84 10.87
C SER A 316 -22.97 6.32 11.17
N LYS A 317 -22.27 6.60 12.28
CA LYS A 317 -21.88 7.96 12.69
C LYS A 317 -20.57 8.41 12.03
N GLY A 318 -20.35 9.73 11.99
CA GLY A 318 -19.38 10.44 11.16
C GLY A 318 -17.93 9.93 11.22
N THR A 319 -17.41 9.51 12.38
CA THR A 319 -16.09 8.86 12.48
C THR A 319 -16.20 7.51 13.18
N VAL A 320 -15.44 6.52 12.70
CA VAL A 320 -15.29 5.21 13.35
C VAL A 320 -13.82 4.93 13.60
N LEU A 321 -13.47 4.75 14.88
CA LEU A 321 -12.13 4.42 15.33
C LEU A 321 -11.99 2.89 15.42
N ILE A 322 -11.21 2.29 14.51
CA ILE A 322 -10.96 0.85 14.39
C ILE A 322 -9.55 0.46 14.83
#